data_AF-A0A2K3LD34-F1
#
_entry.id   AF-A0A2K3LD34-F1
#
_cell.length_a   1.000
_cell.length_b   1.000
_cell.length_c   1.000
_cell.angle_alpha   90.00
_cell.angle_beta   90.00
_cell.angle_gamma   90.00
#
_symmetry.space_group_name_H-M   'P 1'
#
loop_
_entity.id
_entity.type
_entity.pdbx_description
1 polymer ?
#
loop_
_entity_poly.entity_id
_entity_poly.type
_entity_poly.pdbx_seq_one_letter_code
_entity_poly.pdbx_strand_id
1 'polypeptide(L)'
;RCWRVRWPKKGKSDDCKDANEVLMYLGPDALKEAIENAELYPIRGLFNFRDYFDEIDAYYHQTLGYDTGLPTGWNNLNGLYNVVPGELTIVTGVPNSGKSEWIDALLCNLNQSAGWKFALCSMENKAF
;
A
#
# COMPACT_ATOMS: atom_id res chain seq x y z
N ARG A 1 -21.26 -18.23 -14.38
CA ARG A 1 -20.02 -17.46 -14.66
C ARG A 1 -20.42 -15.99 -14.68
N CYS A 2 -19.80 -15.14 -13.87
CA CYS A 2 -20.10 -13.71 -13.81
C CYS A 2 -19.09 -12.94 -14.67
N TRP A 3 -19.55 -11.90 -15.34
CA TRP A 3 -18.75 -11.05 -16.22
C TRP A 3 -18.82 -9.61 -15.72
N ARG A 4 -17.74 -8.85 -15.93
CA ARG A 4 -17.62 -7.44 -15.58
C ARG A 4 -17.44 -6.64 -16.85
N VAL A 5 -18.33 -5.68 -17.07
CA VAL A 5 -18.18 -4.68 -18.12
C VAL A 5 -17.39 -3.50 -17.56
N ARG A 6 -16.42 -3.00 -18.32
CA ARG A 6 -15.79 -1.69 -18.06
C ARG A 6 -16.47 -0.67 -18.96
N TRP A 7 -17.02 0.39 -18.37
CA TRP A 7 -17.73 1.39 -19.14
C TRP A 7 -16.75 2.33 -19.86
N PRO A 8 -17.01 2.69 -21.13
CA PRO A 8 -16.15 3.58 -21.91
C PRO A 8 -16.20 5.04 -21.41
N LYS A 9 -15.22 5.84 -21.81
CA LYS A 9 -15.13 7.27 -21.49
C LYS A 9 -16.19 8.11 -22.21
N LYS A 10 -16.87 8.98 -21.47
CA LYS A 10 -17.62 10.13 -21.99
C LYS A 10 -16.69 11.35 -22.12
N GLY A 11 -16.24 11.63 -23.34
CA GLY A 11 -15.39 12.79 -23.62
C GLY A 11 -13.93 12.62 -23.21
N LYS A 12 -13.28 13.68 -22.70
CA LYS A 12 -11.82 13.74 -22.51
C LYS A 12 -11.29 13.07 -21.23
N SER A 13 -12.08 12.91 -20.16
CA SER A 13 -11.56 12.33 -18.90
C SER A 13 -12.48 11.36 -18.17
N ASP A 14 -13.80 11.48 -18.29
CA ASP A 14 -14.70 10.79 -17.37
C ASP A 14 -15.21 9.49 -17.96
N ASP A 15 -15.21 8.41 -17.17
CA ASP A 15 -15.87 7.17 -17.53
C ASP A 15 -17.39 7.31 -17.44
N CYS A 16 -18.13 6.60 -18.29
CA CYS A 16 -19.58 6.48 -18.13
C CYS A 16 -19.88 5.72 -16.84
N LYS A 17 -20.90 6.18 -16.10
CA LYS A 17 -21.30 5.60 -14.82
C LYS A 17 -21.97 4.23 -14.99
N ASP A 18 -22.82 4.11 -16.00
CA ASP A 18 -23.67 2.95 -16.23
C ASP A 18 -24.04 2.80 -17.72
N ALA A 19 -24.71 1.69 -18.03
CA ALA A 19 -25.18 1.39 -19.39
C ALA A 19 -26.08 2.48 -19.99
N ASN A 20 -26.85 3.19 -19.15
CA ASN A 20 -27.73 4.25 -19.62
C ASN A 20 -26.92 5.47 -20.05
N GLU A 21 -25.88 5.87 -19.31
CA GLU A 21 -24.98 6.92 -19.76
C GLU A 21 -24.26 6.55 -21.06
N VAL A 22 -23.81 5.28 -21.21
CA VAL A 22 -23.20 4.82 -22.46
C VAL A 22 -24.20 4.95 -23.61
N LEU A 23 -25.45 4.51 -23.42
CA LEU A 23 -26.47 4.62 -24.44
C LEU A 23 -26.80 6.07 -24.80
N MET A 24 -26.88 6.96 -23.80
CA MET A 24 -27.21 8.37 -24.01
C MET A 24 -26.08 9.16 -24.69
N TYR A 25 -24.82 8.91 -24.34
CA TYR A 25 -23.68 9.71 -24.83
C TYR A 25 -22.95 9.09 -26.02
N LEU A 26 -22.88 7.76 -26.10
CA LEU A 26 -22.07 7.02 -27.08
C LEU A 26 -22.91 6.15 -28.02
N GLY A 27 -24.19 5.95 -27.69
CA GLY A 27 -25.13 5.23 -28.53
C GLY A 27 -25.15 3.71 -28.31
N PRO A 28 -26.06 3.02 -29.02
CA PRO A 28 -26.34 1.59 -28.82
C PRO A 28 -25.17 0.69 -29.25
N ASP A 29 -24.41 1.07 -30.28
CA ASP A 29 -23.29 0.26 -30.78
C ASP A 29 -22.16 0.21 -29.75
N ALA A 30 -21.83 1.35 -29.13
CA ALA A 30 -20.83 1.42 -28.06
C ALA A 30 -21.25 0.61 -26.83
N LEU A 31 -22.54 0.63 -26.47
CA LEU A 31 -23.05 -0.20 -25.38
C LEU A 31 -22.92 -1.69 -25.71
N LYS A 32 -23.27 -2.08 -26.94
CA LYS A 32 -23.14 -3.46 -27.40
C LYS A 32 -21.69 -3.92 -27.36
N GLU A 33 -20.76 -3.13 -27.87
CA GLU A 33 -19.32 -3.41 -27.85
C GLU A 33 -18.80 -3.56 -26.42
N ALA A 34 -19.22 -2.70 -25.49
CA ALA A 34 -18.81 -2.80 -24.08
C ALA A 34 -19.30 -4.12 -23.43
N ILE A 35 -20.50 -4.59 -23.79
CA ILE A 35 -21.05 -5.85 -23.30
C ILE A 35 -20.34 -7.05 -23.96
N GLU A 36 -20.07 -7.00 -25.26
CA GLU A 36 -19.37 -8.07 -25.99
C GLU A 36 -17.92 -8.24 -25.53
N ASN A 37 -17.27 -7.15 -25.12
CA ASN A 37 -15.92 -7.14 -24.55
C ASN A 37 -15.88 -7.29 -23.02
N ALA A 38 -16.97 -7.76 -22.39
CA ALA A 38 -16.98 -7.99 -20.95
C ALA A 38 -15.88 -8.97 -20.54
N GLU A 39 -15.17 -8.66 -19.47
CA GLU A 39 -14.11 -9.52 -18.93
C GLU A 39 -14.69 -10.47 -17.88
N LEU A 40 -14.11 -11.65 -17.71
CA LEU A 40 -14.47 -12.53 -16.59
C LEU A 40 -14.28 -11.78 -15.28
N TYR A 41 -15.29 -11.84 -14.40
CA TYR A 41 -15.19 -11.17 -13.11
C TYR A 41 -13.97 -11.74 -12.35
N PRO A 42 -13.05 -10.89 -11.86
CA PRO A 42 -11.82 -11.36 -11.27
C PRO A 42 -12.12 -12.26 -10.07
N ILE A 43 -11.42 -13.39 -10.01
CA ILE A 43 -11.47 -14.27 -8.86
C ILE A 43 -10.81 -13.51 -7.71
N ARG A 44 -11.51 -13.36 -6.58
CA ARG A 44 -11.00 -12.65 -5.41
C ARG A 44 -9.66 -13.26 -4.98
N GLY A 45 -8.59 -12.46 -4.99
CA GLY A 45 -7.24 -12.89 -4.64
C GLY A 45 -6.36 -13.34 -5.81
N LEU A 46 -6.88 -13.36 -7.05
CA LEU A 46 -6.09 -13.59 -8.25
C LEU A 46 -5.82 -12.26 -8.95
N PHE A 47 -4.56 -11.86 -8.98
CA PHE A 47 -4.10 -10.60 -9.57
C PHE A 47 -3.14 -10.88 -10.71
N ASN A 48 -3.20 -10.11 -11.79
CA ASN A 48 -2.19 -10.20 -12.84
C ASN A 48 -1.00 -9.33 -12.46
N PHE A 49 0.21 -9.78 -12.78
CA PHE A 49 1.42 -9.00 -12.55
C PHE A 49 1.35 -7.59 -13.17
N ARG A 50 0.66 -7.46 -14.32
CA ARG A 50 0.48 -6.18 -15.01
C ARG A 50 -0.31 -5.15 -14.20
N ASP A 51 -1.19 -5.61 -13.31
CA ASP A 51 -2.03 -4.74 -12.48
C ASP A 51 -1.19 -3.97 -11.43
N TYR A 52 0.07 -4.40 -11.19
CA TYR A 52 1.00 -3.78 -10.25
C TYR A 52 2.04 -2.86 -10.91
N PHE A 53 2.05 -2.71 -12.23
CA PHE A 53 3.11 -1.94 -12.90
C PHE A 53 3.17 -0.50 -12.41
N ASP A 54 2.02 0.17 -12.27
CA ASP A 54 1.98 1.56 -11.80
C ASP A 54 2.52 1.69 -10.36
N GLU A 55 2.24 0.71 -9.49
CA GLU A 55 2.73 0.68 -8.12
C GLU A 55 4.23 0.40 -8.05
N ILE A 56 4.72 -0.55 -8.84
CA ILE A 56 6.15 -0.88 -8.96
C ILE A 56 6.93 0.31 -9.53
N ASP A 57 6.40 0.97 -10.55
CA ASP A 57 7.01 2.13 -11.19
C ASP A 57 7.05 3.33 -10.22
N ALA A 58 5.97 3.55 -9.48
CA ALA A 58 5.91 4.57 -8.44
C ALA A 58 6.90 4.31 -7.29
N TYR A 59 7.03 3.05 -6.86
CA TYR A 59 8.02 2.64 -5.85
C TYR A 59 9.46 2.83 -6.36
N TYR A 60 9.75 2.41 -7.59
CA TYR A 60 11.07 2.57 -8.20
C TYR A 60 11.48 4.03 -8.35
N HIS A 61 10.54 4.88 -8.78
CA HIS A 61 10.75 6.32 -8.95
C HIS A 61 10.61 7.11 -7.65
N GLN A 62 10.32 6.47 -6.51
CA GLN A 62 10.14 7.09 -5.20
C GLN A 62 9.13 8.25 -5.22
N THR A 63 8.12 8.16 -6.08
CA THR A 63 7.10 9.21 -6.23
C THR A 63 6.04 9.13 -5.14
N LEU A 64 5.96 7.99 -4.45
CA LEU A 64 5.19 7.80 -3.23
C LEU A 64 6.03 8.34 -2.06
N GLY A 65 5.74 9.57 -1.62
CA GLY A 65 6.47 10.25 -0.53
C GLY A 65 6.47 9.56 0.84
N TYR A 66 5.89 8.35 0.94
CA TYR A 66 5.85 7.51 2.14
C TYR A 66 6.88 6.37 2.13
N ASP A 67 7.57 6.12 1.01
CA ASP A 67 8.44 4.94 0.84
C ASP A 67 9.85 5.09 1.41
N THR A 68 10.23 6.27 1.90
CA THR A 68 11.59 6.49 2.43
C THR A 68 11.79 6.02 3.86
N GLY A 69 10.73 5.54 4.53
CA GLY A 69 10.77 5.14 5.93
C GLY A 69 11.08 6.31 6.87
N LEU A 70 10.81 6.12 8.15
CA LEU A 70 11.17 7.11 9.17
C LEU A 70 12.59 6.87 9.68
N PRO A 71 13.38 7.95 9.86
CA PRO A 71 14.69 7.84 10.46
C PRO A 71 14.59 7.30 11.88
N THR A 72 15.54 6.43 12.24
CA THR A 72 15.61 5.77 13.54
C THR A 72 16.02 6.71 14.69
N GLY A 73 16.49 7.92 14.35
CA GLY A 73 17.10 8.87 15.29
C GLY A 73 18.62 8.72 15.42
N TRP A 74 19.22 7.67 14.84
CA TRP A 74 20.66 7.48 14.80
C TRP A 74 21.23 7.64 13.39
N ASN A 75 22.05 8.68 13.19
CA ASN A 75 22.59 9.03 11.87
C ASN A 75 23.38 7.89 11.21
N ASN A 76 24.11 7.11 12.00
CA ASN A 76 24.87 5.95 11.52
C ASN A 76 23.98 4.78 11.10
N LEU A 77 22.73 4.72 11.57
CA LEU A 77 21.79 3.66 11.23
C LEU A 77 20.84 4.05 10.11
N ASN A 78 20.47 5.33 9.99
CA ASN A 78 19.52 5.80 8.97
C ASN A 78 19.97 5.52 7.52
N GLY A 79 21.28 5.38 7.29
CA GLY A 79 21.82 4.97 5.98
C GLY A 79 21.70 3.47 5.68
N LEU A 80 21.36 2.67 6.69
CA LEU A 80 21.24 1.22 6.61
C LEU A 80 19.79 0.74 6.81
N TYR A 81 19.02 1.44 7.64
CA TYR A 81 17.68 1.06 8.03
C TYR A 81 16.85 2.29 8.44
N ASN A 82 15.64 2.37 7.89
CA ASN A 82 14.58 3.29 8.29
C ASN A 82 13.30 2.50 8.53
N VAL A 83 12.44 3.00 9.42
CA VAL A 83 11.23 2.28 9.85
C VAL A 83 10.07 2.58 8.90
N VAL A 84 9.62 1.58 8.16
CA VAL A 84 8.52 1.71 7.20
C VAL A 84 7.21 1.19 7.80
N PRO A 85 6.12 1.99 7.81
CA PRO A 85 4.80 1.50 8.22
C PRO A 85 4.35 0.27 7.42
N GLY A 86 3.81 -0.73 8.10
CA GLY A 86 3.29 -1.94 7.46
C GLY A 86 4.34 -3.05 7.26
N GLU A 87 5.62 -2.77 7.49
CA GLU A 87 6.67 -3.79 7.45
C GLU A 87 6.90 -4.47 8.81
N LEU A 88 7.36 -5.73 8.77
CA LEU A 88 7.78 -6.48 9.94
C LEU A 88 9.27 -6.24 10.20
N THR A 89 9.59 -5.57 11.32
CA THR A 89 10.97 -5.43 11.80
C THR A 89 11.27 -6.46 12.88
N ILE A 90 12.36 -7.22 12.70
CA ILE A 90 12.82 -8.24 13.66
C ILE A 90 14.17 -7.82 14.22
N VAL A 91 14.27 -7.71 15.55
CA VAL A 91 15.52 -7.40 16.27
C VAL A 91 16.01 -8.66 16.98
N THR A 92 17.25 -9.07 16.69
CA THR A 92 17.86 -10.29 17.25
C THR A 92 19.30 -10.03 17.70
N GLY A 93 19.83 -10.92 18.54
CA GLY A 93 21.13 -10.79 19.19
C GLY A 93 21.25 -11.65 20.43
N VAL A 94 22.49 -11.85 20.90
CA VAL A 94 22.79 -12.68 22.07
C VAL A 94 22.06 -12.20 23.35
N PRO A 95 21.82 -13.05 24.35
CA PRO A 95 21.25 -12.63 25.62
C PRO A 95 22.03 -11.46 26.24
N ASN A 96 21.34 -10.53 26.91
CA ASN A 96 21.92 -9.32 27.53
C ASN A 96 22.66 -8.37 26.56
N SER A 97 22.37 -8.41 25.26
CA SER A 97 22.99 -7.51 24.27
C SER A 97 22.32 -6.13 24.14
N GLY A 98 21.36 -5.79 25.00
CA GLY A 98 20.67 -4.50 24.95
C GLY A 98 19.53 -4.37 23.93
N LYS A 99 18.92 -5.48 23.48
CA LYS A 99 17.87 -5.46 22.44
C LYS A 99 16.62 -4.69 22.89
N SER A 100 16.17 -4.95 24.11
CA SER A 100 14.98 -4.32 24.69
C SER A 100 15.19 -2.82 24.82
N GLU A 101 16.34 -2.42 25.36
CA GLU A 101 16.75 -1.01 25.50
C GLU A 101 16.86 -0.31 24.14
N TRP A 102 17.38 -1.03 23.13
CA TRP A 102 17.47 -0.51 21.77
C TRP A 102 16.08 -0.30 21.14
N ILE A 103 15.16 -1.26 21.31
CA ILE A 103 13.78 -1.13 20.86
C ILE A 103 13.11 0.06 21.57
N ASP A 104 13.20 0.14 22.89
CA ASP A 104 12.60 1.21 23.68
C ASP A 104 13.11 2.60 23.23
N ALA A 105 14.40 2.73 22.97
CA ALA A 105 15.00 3.96 22.45
C ALA A 105 14.48 4.30 21.04
N LEU A 106 14.36 3.30 20.15
CA LEU A 106 13.81 3.50 18.81
C LEU A 106 12.35 3.97 18.88
N LEU A 107 11.53 3.36 19.73
CA LEU A 107 10.13 3.76 19.91
C LEU A 107 10.00 5.20 20.43
N CYS A 108 10.84 5.60 21.38
CA CYS A 108 10.93 6.97 21.84
C CYS A 108 11.28 7.94 20.71
N ASN A 109 12.28 7.62 19.89
CA ASN A 109 12.70 8.46 18.76
C ASN A 109 11.59 8.63 17.73
N LEU A 110 10.86 7.55 17.39
CA LEU A 110 9.73 7.60 16.46
C LEU A 110 8.53 8.37 17.02
N ASN A 111 8.26 8.23 18.32
CA ASN A 111 7.23 9.03 18.98
C ASN A 111 7.58 10.52 18.96
N GLN A 112 8.84 10.87 19.27
CA GLN A 112 9.27 12.26 19.31
C GLN A 112 9.31 12.90 17.92
N SER A 113 9.80 12.19 16.91
CA SER A 113 9.99 12.74 15.56
C SER A 113 8.72 12.75 14.72
N ALA A 114 7.85 11.75 14.86
CA ALA A 114 6.69 11.55 14.00
C ALA A 114 5.37 11.32 14.75
N GLY A 115 5.38 11.38 16.09
CA GLY A 115 4.17 11.22 16.91
C GLY A 115 3.61 9.80 16.93
N TRP A 116 4.40 8.78 16.59
CA TRP A 116 3.94 7.39 16.54
C TRP A 116 3.47 6.89 17.91
N LYS A 117 2.37 6.14 17.91
CA LYS A 117 1.79 5.53 19.10
C LYS A 117 1.96 4.03 19.02
N PHE A 118 2.40 3.44 20.12
CA PHE A 118 2.77 2.03 20.17
C PHE A 118 1.92 1.27 21.19
N ALA A 119 1.53 0.05 20.83
CA ALA A 119 1.08 -0.95 21.78
C ALA A 119 2.26 -1.86 22.10
N LEU A 120 2.57 -2.01 23.38
CA LEU A 120 3.68 -2.83 23.86
C LEU A 120 3.15 -4.12 24.47
N CYS A 121 3.71 -5.24 24.06
CA CYS A 121 3.50 -6.54 24.68
C CYS A 121 4.86 -7.13 25.02
N SER A 122 5.22 -7.09 26.31
CA SER A 122 6.45 -7.72 26.80
C SER A 122 6.10 -8.95 27.63
N MET A 123 6.67 -10.09 27.25
CA MET A 123 6.55 -11.34 28.02
C MET A 123 7.65 -11.47 29.08
N GLU A 124 8.68 -10.61 29.01
CA GLU A 124 9.83 -10.63 29.92
C GLU A 124 9.72 -9.55 31.00
N ASN A 125 9.14 -8.39 30.67
CA ASN A 125 8.92 -7.30 31.61
C ASN A 125 7.46 -7.29 32.08
N LYS A 126 7.24 -7.27 33.41
CA LYS A 126 5.94 -6.90 33.95
C LYS A 126 5.70 -5.42 33.64
N ALA A 127 4.67 -5.14 32.85
CA ALA A 127 4.22 -3.78 32.60
C ALA A 127 3.55 -3.24 33.87
N PHE A 128 4.35 -2.54 34.70
CA PHE A 128 3.98 -1.87 35.95
C PHE A 128 3.41 -2.76 37.07
#